data_AF-A0A1M5UDT9-F1
#
_entry.id   AF-A0A1M5UDT9-F1
#
_cell.length_a   1.000
_cell.length_b   1.000
_cell.length_c   1.000
_cell.angle_alpha   90.00
_cell.angle_beta   90.00
_cell.angle_gamma   90.00
#
_symmetry.space_group_name_H-M   'P 1'
#
loop_
_entity.id
_entity.type
_entity.pdbx_description
1 polymer ?
#
loop_
_entity_poly.entity_id
_entity_poly.type
_entity_poly.pdbx_seq_one_letter_code
_entity_poly.pdbx_strand_id
1 'polypeptide(L)'
;MSSLYPVSVTQAYGISEVEDWTSPTIGGSQSLSRSSLKHVREHFPKYDGYGLPISGSVNTMLTQVARKKSIPDSIYLYWVSLANQRFFVTRFDITPEIVAKMQQLRHWGNRELHCSLNQFVFGLLPNGQAKVWLTGCRVPEYIGEVAPLMEGKTDSNGFDKAYYQRKYYTQEIKDRAKALGVDLFPVPWDRLERVYTYDKDGEYALRKARKLKQQAGK
;
A
#
# COMPACT_ATOMS: atom_id res chain seq x y z
N MET A 1 0.72 -3.54 2.28
CA MET A 1 0.08 -3.26 3.59
C MET A 1 0.97 -3.79 4.70
N SER A 2 0.86 -3.26 5.91
CA SER A 2 1.57 -3.75 7.10
C SER A 2 1.14 -5.18 7.45
N SER A 3 2.02 -5.93 8.11
CA SER A 3 1.75 -7.31 8.54
C SER A 3 0.98 -7.38 9.84
N LEU A 4 1.22 -6.40 10.73
CA LEU A 4 0.55 -6.27 12.03
C LEU A 4 -0.67 -5.33 11.95
N TYR A 5 -0.67 -4.40 10.99
CA TYR A 5 -1.82 -3.52 10.71
C TYR A 5 -2.30 -3.68 9.27
N PRO A 6 -2.72 -4.89 8.86
CA PRO A 6 -3.28 -5.09 7.53
C PRO A 6 -4.65 -4.40 7.41
N VAL A 7 -5.02 -4.12 6.18
CA VAL A 7 -6.28 -3.47 5.81
C VAL A 7 -6.96 -4.27 4.73
N SER A 8 -8.28 -4.16 4.62
CA SER A 8 -9.05 -4.69 3.50
C SER A 8 -9.77 -3.54 2.80
N VAL A 9 -9.50 -3.33 1.52
CA VAL A 9 -10.20 -2.39 0.65
C VAL A 9 -11.43 -3.09 0.07
N THR A 10 -12.63 -2.62 0.39
CA THR A 10 -13.88 -3.28 -0.03
C THR A 10 -14.44 -2.68 -1.30
N GLN A 11 -14.08 -1.44 -1.61
CA GLN A 11 -14.42 -0.76 -2.86
C GLN A 11 -13.38 0.33 -3.17
N ALA A 12 -13.05 0.50 -4.44
CA ALA A 12 -12.17 1.57 -4.89
C ALA A 12 -12.52 1.97 -6.32
N TYR A 13 -12.54 3.27 -6.60
CA TYR A 13 -12.88 3.82 -7.91
C TYR A 13 -12.27 5.21 -8.12
N GLY A 14 -12.08 5.59 -9.38
CA GLY A 14 -11.73 6.96 -9.78
C GLY A 14 -12.94 7.69 -10.35
N ILE A 15 -13.04 8.99 -10.11
CA ILE A 15 -14.05 9.87 -10.69
C ILE A 15 -13.33 10.94 -11.52
N SER A 16 -13.79 11.19 -12.74
CA SER A 16 -13.57 12.46 -13.42
C SER A 16 -14.90 13.22 -13.49
N GLU A 17 -14.94 14.37 -12.81
CA GLU A 17 -16.05 15.30 -12.89
C GLU A 17 -16.00 16.07 -14.22
N VAL A 18 -14.80 16.39 -14.71
CA VAL A 18 -14.61 17.15 -15.96
C VAL A 18 -15.06 16.36 -17.19
N GLU A 19 -14.76 15.07 -17.24
CA GLU A 19 -15.12 14.20 -18.37
C GLU A 19 -16.35 13.32 -18.09
N ASP A 20 -17.05 13.56 -16.98
CA ASP A 20 -18.28 12.86 -16.55
C ASP A 20 -18.16 11.33 -16.60
N TRP A 21 -17.21 10.77 -15.85
CA TRP A 21 -17.11 9.33 -15.70
C TRP A 21 -16.68 8.88 -14.32
N THR A 22 -17.15 7.68 -13.94
CA THR A 22 -16.67 6.92 -12.78
C THR A 22 -16.14 5.58 -13.26
N SER A 23 -14.92 5.21 -12.84
CA SER A 23 -14.30 3.92 -13.16
C SER A 23 -14.03 3.11 -11.90
N PRO A 24 -14.74 1.99 -11.68
CA PRO A 24 -14.40 1.08 -10.60
C PRO A 24 -13.04 0.45 -10.84
N THR A 25 -12.37 0.05 -9.77
CA THR A 25 -11.17 -0.77 -9.85
C THR A 25 -11.51 -2.24 -9.56
N ILE A 26 -10.84 -3.14 -10.27
CA ILE A 26 -10.93 -4.59 -10.09
C ILE A 26 -9.56 -5.19 -9.79
N GLY A 27 -9.60 -6.45 -9.37
CA GLY A 27 -8.42 -7.24 -9.12
C GLY A 27 -7.87 -7.03 -7.71
N GLY A 28 -6.62 -7.44 -7.52
CA GLY A 28 -5.94 -7.40 -6.23
C GLY A 28 -6.47 -8.45 -5.27
N SER A 29 -5.87 -9.65 -5.28
CA SER A 29 -6.08 -10.59 -4.17
C SER A 29 -5.60 -9.96 -2.87
N GLN A 30 -6.55 -9.64 -1.98
CA GLN A 30 -6.29 -9.11 -0.64
C GLN A 30 -6.04 -10.22 0.37
N SER A 31 -5.32 -11.25 -0.08
CA SER A 31 -4.89 -12.34 0.79
C SER A 31 -3.91 -11.81 1.83
N LEU A 32 -4.17 -12.15 3.10
CA LEU A 32 -3.24 -11.91 4.19
C LEU A 32 -1.88 -12.58 3.96
N SER A 33 -1.79 -13.64 3.13
CA SER A 33 -0.52 -14.28 2.82
C SER A 33 0.50 -13.31 2.19
N ARG A 34 0.02 -12.33 1.40
CA ARG A 34 0.88 -11.30 0.76
C ARG A 34 1.47 -10.32 1.76
N SER A 35 0.79 -10.11 2.88
CA SER A 35 1.29 -9.31 4.00
C SER A 35 1.88 -10.19 5.11
N SER A 36 2.06 -11.50 4.90
CA SER A 36 2.66 -12.36 5.92
C SER A 36 4.10 -11.93 6.18
N LEU A 37 4.52 -12.02 7.45
CA LEU A 37 5.85 -11.60 7.85
C LEU A 37 6.96 -12.34 7.07
N LYS A 38 6.76 -13.64 6.83
CA LYS A 38 7.66 -14.46 6.02
C LYS A 38 7.79 -13.91 4.59
N HIS A 39 6.66 -13.72 3.89
CA HIS A 39 6.64 -13.24 2.50
C HIS A 39 7.25 -11.84 2.36
N VAL A 40 6.94 -10.92 3.28
CA VAL A 40 7.49 -9.56 3.23
C VAL A 40 9.00 -9.59 3.49
N ARG A 41 9.49 -10.42 4.42
CA ARG A 41 10.92 -10.55 4.71
C ARG A 41 11.75 -11.16 3.59
N GLU A 42 11.16 -11.93 2.68
CA GLU A 42 11.83 -12.39 1.46
C GLU A 42 12.29 -11.22 0.58
N HIS A 43 11.59 -10.09 0.65
CA HIS A 43 11.89 -8.87 -0.12
C HIS A 43 12.58 -7.79 0.75
N PHE A 44 12.24 -7.74 2.04
CA PHE A 44 12.74 -6.77 3.00
C PHE A 44 13.24 -7.48 4.26
N PRO A 45 14.48 -8.01 4.27
CA PRO A 45 14.96 -8.90 5.35
C PRO A 45 14.92 -8.28 6.76
N LYS A 46 15.02 -6.95 6.86
CA LYS A 46 14.97 -6.21 8.14
C LYS A 46 13.55 -5.84 8.59
N TYR A 47 12.54 -6.24 7.84
CA TYR A 47 11.16 -5.87 8.12
C TYR A 47 10.66 -6.47 9.44
N ASP A 48 10.14 -5.61 10.29
CA ASP A 48 9.75 -5.89 11.68
C ASP A 48 8.26 -6.15 11.87
N GLY A 49 7.48 -6.12 10.78
CA GLY A 49 6.04 -6.35 10.79
C GLY A 49 5.18 -5.08 10.84
N TYR A 50 5.78 -3.92 11.12
CA TYR A 50 5.04 -2.67 11.36
C TYR A 50 4.89 -1.82 10.12
N GLY A 51 6.00 -1.39 9.52
CA GLY A 51 5.98 -0.34 8.51
C GLY A 51 5.25 -0.69 7.20
N LEU A 52 5.28 0.25 6.27
CA LEU A 52 4.61 0.17 4.98
C LEU A 52 5.60 -0.29 3.90
N PRO A 53 5.56 -1.57 3.48
CA PRO A 53 6.36 -2.01 2.36
C PRO A 53 5.73 -1.56 1.05
N ILE A 54 6.54 -0.91 0.20
CA ILE A 54 6.17 -0.46 -1.14
C ILE A 54 6.97 -1.28 -2.16
N SER A 55 6.35 -2.33 -2.68
CA SER A 55 6.82 -3.21 -3.75
C SER A 55 5.65 -3.97 -4.40
N GLY A 56 5.66 -4.08 -5.73
CA GLY A 56 4.66 -4.85 -6.47
C GLY A 56 4.50 -6.31 -5.99
N SER A 57 5.55 -6.91 -5.42
CA SER A 57 5.52 -8.28 -4.90
C SER A 57 4.67 -8.44 -3.62
N VAL A 58 4.50 -7.37 -2.84
CA VAL A 58 3.84 -7.41 -1.51
C VAL A 58 2.60 -6.51 -1.43
N ASN A 59 2.42 -5.57 -2.35
CA ASN A 59 1.23 -4.72 -2.41
C ASN A 59 0.10 -5.34 -3.23
N THR A 60 -1.13 -5.24 -2.73
CA THR A 60 -2.35 -5.42 -3.52
C THR A 60 -2.38 -4.40 -4.64
N MET A 61 -2.50 -4.86 -5.89
CA MET A 61 -2.64 -4.01 -7.07
C MET A 61 -4.10 -4.04 -7.52
N LEU A 62 -4.73 -2.88 -7.52
CA LEU A 62 -6.05 -2.65 -8.08
C LEU A 62 -5.89 -1.98 -9.45
N THR A 63 -6.68 -2.39 -10.43
CA THR A 63 -6.62 -1.87 -11.80
C THR A 63 -7.98 -1.29 -12.18
N GLN A 64 -7.99 -0.10 -12.77
CA GLN A 64 -9.22 0.51 -13.27
C GLN A 64 -9.89 -0.37 -14.33
N VAL A 65 -11.20 -0.52 -14.24
CA VAL A 65 -12.04 -1.21 -15.21
C VAL A 65 -12.21 -0.29 -16.41
N ALA A 66 -11.80 -0.79 -17.58
CA ALA A 66 -11.67 -0.09 -18.85
C ALA A 66 -10.51 0.93 -18.90
N ARG A 67 -9.75 0.89 -20.00
CA ARG A 67 -8.72 1.89 -20.32
C ARG A 67 -9.41 3.21 -20.67
N LYS A 68 -9.75 4.03 -19.66
CA LYS A 68 -10.10 5.44 -19.88
C LYS A 68 -8.81 6.21 -20.21
N LYS A 69 -8.93 7.23 -21.07
CA LYS A 69 -7.76 7.94 -21.64
C LYS A 69 -7.13 8.93 -20.64
N SER A 70 -7.89 9.40 -19.67
CA SER A 70 -7.51 10.47 -18.75
C SER A 70 -7.28 9.95 -17.32
N ILE A 71 -6.49 10.71 -16.58
CA ILE A 71 -6.30 10.52 -15.14
C ILE A 71 -7.57 11.05 -14.45
N PRO A 72 -8.16 10.34 -13.47
CA PRO A 72 -9.32 10.84 -12.74
C PRO A 72 -9.00 12.12 -11.95
N ASP A 73 -10.03 12.90 -11.64
CA ASP A 73 -9.93 14.07 -10.77
C ASP A 73 -9.83 13.68 -9.29
N SER A 74 -10.40 12.54 -8.90
CA SER A 74 -10.29 12.01 -7.54
C SER A 74 -10.33 10.48 -7.48
N ILE A 75 -9.77 9.92 -6.41
CA ILE A 75 -9.80 8.49 -6.09
C ILE A 75 -10.52 8.29 -4.76
N TYR A 76 -11.47 7.36 -4.74
CA TYR A 76 -12.19 6.93 -3.54
C TYR A 76 -11.76 5.53 -3.14
N LEU A 77 -11.53 5.33 -1.84
CA LEU A 77 -11.25 4.04 -1.23
C LEU A 77 -12.19 3.83 -0.04
N TYR A 78 -12.89 2.69 -0.04
CA TYR A 78 -13.63 2.18 1.12
C TYR A 78 -12.84 1.03 1.68
N TRP A 79 -12.50 1.09 2.96
CA TRP A 79 -11.62 0.10 3.54
C TRP A 79 -11.81 -0.04 5.04
N VAL A 80 -11.34 -1.15 5.56
CA VAL A 80 -11.39 -1.52 6.97
C VAL A 80 -9.98 -1.77 7.48
N SER A 81 -9.66 -1.17 8.61
CA SER A 81 -8.48 -1.52 9.39
C SER A 81 -8.76 -2.83 10.11
N LEU A 82 -8.07 -3.91 9.73
CA LEU A 82 -8.34 -5.24 10.28
C LEU A 82 -7.83 -5.39 11.71
N ALA A 83 -6.90 -4.54 12.15
CA ALA A 83 -6.36 -4.57 13.51
C ALA A 83 -7.37 -4.11 14.58
N ASN A 84 -8.16 -3.07 14.29
CA ASN A 84 -9.14 -2.49 15.22
C ASN A 84 -10.60 -2.51 14.71
N GLN A 85 -10.84 -3.07 13.52
CA GLN A 85 -12.15 -3.16 12.86
C GLN A 85 -12.88 -1.81 12.80
N ARG A 86 -12.15 -0.78 12.38
CA ARG A 86 -12.70 0.55 12.05
C ARG A 86 -12.80 0.70 10.53
N PHE A 87 -13.85 1.38 10.08
CA PHE A 87 -14.26 1.44 8.68
C PHE A 87 -14.14 2.86 8.17
N PHE A 88 -13.43 3.06 7.07
CA PHE A 88 -13.08 4.38 6.58
C PHE A 88 -13.39 4.55 5.11
N VAL A 89 -13.68 5.80 4.75
CA VAL A 89 -13.69 6.28 3.38
C VAL A 89 -12.56 7.28 3.22
N THR A 90 -11.72 7.09 2.21
CA THR A 90 -10.68 8.03 1.81
C THR A 90 -11.04 8.60 0.45
N ARG A 91 -11.00 9.93 0.33
CA ARG A 91 -11.02 10.65 -0.95
C ARG A 91 -9.65 11.29 -1.14
N PHE A 92 -9.06 11.10 -2.31
CA PHE A 92 -7.80 11.72 -2.70
C PHE A 92 -8.01 12.50 -3.98
N ASP A 93 -7.89 13.82 -3.92
CA ASP A 93 -8.00 14.70 -5.08
C ASP A 93 -6.67 14.78 -5.83
N ILE A 94 -6.73 14.66 -7.15
CA ILE A 94 -5.56 14.66 -8.03
C ILE A 94 -5.41 16.06 -8.61
N THR A 95 -4.41 16.79 -8.12
CA THR A 95 -4.15 18.17 -8.56
C THR A 95 -3.47 18.19 -9.93
N PRO A 96 -3.53 19.32 -10.67
CA PRO A 96 -2.77 19.50 -11.91
C PRO A 96 -1.25 19.27 -11.73
N GLU A 97 -0.69 19.59 -10.56
CA GLU A 97 0.72 19.32 -10.25
C GLU A 97 1.02 17.81 -10.20
N ILE A 98 0.13 17.03 -9.58
CA ILE A 98 0.25 15.57 -9.54
C ILE A 98 0.14 15.01 -10.96
N VAL A 99 -0.82 15.49 -11.76
CA VAL A 99 -0.95 15.09 -13.18
C VAL A 99 0.33 15.37 -13.95
N ALA A 100 0.90 16.58 -13.80
CA ALA A 100 2.15 16.95 -14.45
C ALA A 100 3.31 16.03 -14.03
N LYS A 101 3.43 15.70 -12.73
CA LYS A 101 4.42 14.73 -12.22
C LYS A 101 4.24 13.32 -12.82
N MET A 102 3.00 12.87 -12.98
CA MET A 102 2.71 11.55 -13.58
C MET A 102 3.06 11.49 -15.08
N GLN A 103 2.93 12.61 -15.80
CA GLN A 103 3.22 12.71 -17.23
C GLN A 103 4.71 12.88 -17.55
N GLN A 104 5.51 13.30 -16.57
CA GLN A 104 6.96 13.44 -16.73
C GLN A 104 7.64 12.09 -16.99
N LEU A 105 8.36 12.01 -18.10
CA LEU A 105 9.29 10.92 -18.37
C LEU A 105 10.58 11.15 -17.58
N ARG A 106 11.01 10.13 -16.85
CA ARG A 106 12.24 10.12 -16.05
C ARG A 106 13.24 9.15 -16.67
N HIS A 107 14.50 9.57 -16.70
CA HIS A 107 15.60 8.71 -17.14
C HIS A 107 15.91 7.67 -16.08
N TRP A 108 16.03 6.41 -16.51
CA TRP A 108 16.40 5.29 -15.66
C TRP A 108 17.79 4.77 -15.99
N GLY A 109 18.75 5.11 -15.11
CA GLY A 109 20.12 4.62 -15.19
C GLY A 109 20.87 5.13 -16.43
N ASN A 110 21.82 4.34 -16.92
CA ASN A 110 22.72 4.71 -18.02
C ASN A 110 22.21 4.28 -19.39
N ARG A 111 20.94 3.84 -19.49
CA ARG A 111 20.30 3.42 -20.75
C ARG A 111 19.15 4.37 -21.05
N GLU A 112 18.72 4.42 -22.32
CA GLU A 112 17.51 5.11 -22.80
C GLU A 112 16.19 4.48 -22.28
N LEU A 113 16.20 3.92 -21.07
CA LEU A 113 15.00 3.43 -20.42
C LEU A 113 14.31 4.63 -19.76
N HIS A 114 13.09 4.91 -20.21
CA HIS A 114 12.23 5.90 -19.60
C HIS A 114 11.24 5.22 -18.66
N CYS A 115 10.98 5.83 -17.50
CA CYS A 115 9.88 5.45 -16.62
C CYS A 115 9.04 6.68 -16.30
N SER A 116 7.80 6.48 -15.86
CA SER A 116 6.95 7.55 -15.36
C SER A 116 6.30 7.12 -14.04
N LEU A 117 5.97 8.11 -13.21
CA LEU A 117 5.31 7.88 -11.93
C LEU A 117 3.79 7.78 -12.13
N ASN A 118 3.34 6.72 -12.79
CA ASN A 118 1.96 6.58 -13.28
C ASN A 118 1.03 5.74 -12.39
N GLN A 119 1.46 5.34 -11.20
CA GLN A 119 0.68 4.51 -10.27
C GLN A 119 0.59 5.15 -8.90
N PHE A 120 -0.57 5.08 -8.25
CA PHE A 120 -0.74 5.49 -6.86
C PHE A 120 -0.51 4.32 -5.90
N VAL A 121 0.14 4.60 -4.77
CA VAL A 121 0.25 3.69 -3.62
C VAL A 121 -0.36 4.37 -2.40
N PHE A 122 -1.30 3.68 -1.76
CA PHE A 122 -1.94 4.14 -0.53
C PHE A 122 -1.46 3.32 0.66
N GLY A 123 -0.85 4.01 1.63
CA GLY A 123 -0.51 3.48 2.95
C GLY A 123 -1.62 3.82 3.93
N LEU A 124 -2.55 2.89 4.09
CA LEU A 124 -3.74 3.05 4.94
C LEU A 124 -3.40 2.71 6.40
N LEU A 125 -3.67 3.64 7.32
CA LEU A 125 -3.27 3.56 8.74
C LEU A 125 -4.47 3.29 9.65
N PRO A 126 -4.32 2.60 10.79
CA PRO A 126 -5.45 2.16 11.62
C PRO A 126 -6.29 3.29 12.25
N ASN A 127 -5.87 4.56 12.13
CA ASN A 127 -6.64 5.73 12.54
C ASN A 127 -7.46 6.38 11.41
N GLY A 128 -7.43 5.82 10.19
CA GLY A 128 -8.14 6.35 9.03
C GLY A 128 -7.30 7.23 8.12
N GLN A 129 -6.10 7.66 8.55
CA GLN A 129 -5.21 8.43 7.69
C GLN A 129 -4.65 7.57 6.56
N ALA A 130 -4.44 8.19 5.40
CA ALA A 130 -3.77 7.56 4.27
C ALA A 130 -2.57 8.39 3.83
N LYS A 131 -1.39 7.78 3.82
CA LYS A 131 -0.20 8.34 3.16
C LYS A 131 -0.20 7.92 1.69
N VAL A 132 0.20 8.82 0.80
CA VAL A 132 0.09 8.62 -0.65
C VAL A 132 1.45 8.80 -1.32
N TRP A 133 1.77 7.89 -2.23
CA TRP A 133 2.95 7.95 -3.08
C TRP A 133 2.57 7.76 -4.55
N LEU A 134 3.37 8.36 -5.44
CA LEU A 134 3.44 7.93 -6.83
C LEU A 134 4.56 6.91 -7.02
N THR A 135 4.30 5.88 -7.82
CA THR A 135 5.27 4.86 -8.23
C THR A 135 5.15 4.57 -9.73
N GLY A 136 5.96 3.65 -10.23
CA GLY A 136 6.13 3.35 -11.66
C GLY A 136 7.59 3.47 -12.11
N CYS A 137 8.40 4.15 -11.28
CA CYS A 137 9.86 4.11 -11.31
C CYS A 137 10.39 3.35 -10.07
N ARG A 138 11.73 3.25 -9.95
CA ARG A 138 12.39 2.51 -8.85
C ARG A 138 12.12 3.09 -7.46
N VAL A 139 12.09 4.41 -7.35
CA VAL A 139 11.86 5.15 -6.10
C VAL A 139 10.45 5.73 -6.11
N PRO A 140 9.57 5.29 -5.19
CA PRO A 140 8.29 5.95 -4.98
C PRO A 140 8.49 7.38 -4.47
N GLU A 141 7.71 8.32 -4.98
CA GLU A 141 7.72 9.72 -4.55
C GLU A 141 6.54 9.96 -3.61
N TYR A 142 6.81 10.45 -2.40
CA TYR A 142 5.77 10.81 -1.44
C TYR A 142 5.08 12.10 -1.90
N ILE A 143 3.75 12.10 -1.98
CA ILE A 143 2.99 13.26 -2.46
C ILE A 143 2.06 13.86 -1.40
N GLY A 144 1.85 13.18 -0.27
CA GLY A 144 1.12 13.75 0.85
C GLY A 144 0.41 12.74 1.74
N GLU A 145 -0.37 13.27 2.67
CA GLU A 145 -1.21 12.53 3.60
C GLU A 145 -2.62 13.13 3.57
N VAL A 146 -3.63 12.26 3.64
CA VAL A 146 -5.03 12.65 3.65
C VAL A 146 -5.74 12.05 4.86
N ALA A 147 -6.55 12.89 5.50
CA ALA A 147 -7.47 12.46 6.54
C ALA A 147 -8.59 11.59 5.95
N PRO A 148 -9.24 10.72 6.75
CA PRO A 148 -10.42 10.01 6.28
C PRO A 148 -11.53 11.04 5.96
N LEU A 149 -12.19 10.86 4.81
CA LEU A 149 -13.41 11.59 4.48
C LEU A 149 -14.53 11.25 5.47
N MET A 150 -14.59 9.98 5.88
CA MET A 150 -15.62 9.47 6.78
C MET A 150 -15.12 8.25 7.55
N GLU A 151 -15.61 8.08 8.77
CA GLU A 151 -15.60 6.82 9.50
C GLU A 151 -17.02 6.27 9.62
N GLY A 152 -17.21 5.02 9.20
CA GLY A 152 -18.49 4.33 9.20
C GLY A 152 -18.59 3.26 10.29
N LYS A 153 -19.79 2.68 10.42
CA LYS A 153 -20.05 1.50 11.28
C LYS A 153 -19.90 0.16 10.54
N THR A 154 -19.90 0.21 9.22
CA THR A 154 -19.82 -0.95 8.32
C THR A 154 -18.92 -0.64 7.14
N ASP A 155 -18.47 -1.67 6.43
CA ASP A 155 -17.82 -1.52 5.14
C ASP A 155 -18.81 -1.17 4.01
N SER A 156 -18.30 -1.04 2.78
CA SER A 156 -19.12 -0.70 1.59
C SER A 156 -20.14 -1.79 1.20
N ASN A 157 -20.03 -3.00 1.75
CA ASN A 157 -20.97 -4.10 1.54
C ASN A 157 -21.96 -4.27 2.71
N GLY A 158 -21.88 -3.40 3.72
CA GLY A 158 -22.72 -3.46 4.91
C GLY A 158 -22.23 -4.42 6.00
N PHE A 159 -21.00 -4.94 5.92
CA PHE A 159 -20.45 -5.80 6.96
C PHE A 159 -19.89 -4.99 8.13
N ASP A 160 -20.27 -5.36 9.34
CA ASP A 160 -19.92 -4.67 10.58
C ASP A 160 -18.72 -5.31 11.31
N LYS A 161 -18.37 -4.75 12.46
CA LYS A 161 -17.29 -5.29 13.31
C LYS A 161 -17.49 -6.76 13.67
N ALA A 162 -18.72 -7.19 13.97
CA ALA A 162 -19.02 -8.56 14.37
C ALA A 162 -18.79 -9.56 13.23
N TYR A 163 -18.99 -9.15 11.98
CA TYR A 163 -18.63 -9.94 10.80
C TYR A 163 -17.11 -10.18 10.74
N TYR A 164 -16.31 -9.12 10.83
CA TYR A 164 -14.84 -9.20 10.71
C TYR A 164 -14.20 -9.98 11.87
N GLN A 165 -14.74 -9.86 13.08
CA GLN A 165 -14.24 -10.58 14.26
C GLN A 165 -14.35 -12.10 14.14
N ARG A 166 -15.32 -12.63 13.38
CA ARG A 166 -15.51 -14.07 13.17
C ARG A 166 -14.57 -14.67 12.12
N LYS A 167 -13.81 -13.84 11.40
CA LYS A 167 -12.98 -14.27 10.29
C LYS A 167 -11.60 -14.70 10.77
N TYR A 168 -11.03 -15.70 10.08
CA TYR A 168 -9.75 -16.29 10.43
C TYR A 168 -8.61 -15.27 10.49
N TYR A 169 -8.64 -14.24 9.63
CA TYR A 169 -7.61 -13.21 9.59
C TYR A 169 -7.48 -12.42 10.90
N THR A 170 -8.57 -12.28 11.68
CA THR A 170 -8.51 -11.60 12.98
C THR A 170 -7.64 -12.39 13.96
N GLN A 171 -7.75 -13.72 13.95
CA GLN A 171 -6.89 -14.58 14.75
C GLN A 171 -5.46 -14.59 14.21
N GLU A 172 -5.28 -14.64 12.89
CA GLU A 172 -3.96 -14.62 12.26
C GLU A 172 -3.16 -13.36 12.63
N ILE A 173 -3.79 -12.19 12.69
CA ILE A 173 -3.16 -10.93 13.11
C ILE A 173 -2.68 -11.01 14.56
N LYS A 174 -3.48 -11.59 15.46
CA LYS A 174 -3.10 -11.81 16.87
C LYS A 174 -1.94 -12.80 16.97
N ASP A 175 -1.97 -13.87 16.19
CA ASP A 175 -0.91 -14.88 16.19
C ASP A 175 0.41 -14.30 15.68
N ARG A 176 0.38 -13.42 14.66
CA ARG A 176 1.56 -12.66 14.19
C ARG A 176 2.15 -11.78 15.29
N ALA A 177 1.31 -11.05 16.01
CA ALA A 177 1.75 -10.19 17.11
C ALA A 177 2.37 -11.02 18.24
N LYS A 178 1.70 -12.11 18.65
CA LYS A 178 2.20 -13.06 19.64
C LYS A 178 3.53 -13.69 19.24
N ALA A 179 3.68 -14.11 17.98
CA ALA A 179 4.93 -14.69 17.47
C ALA A 179 6.10 -13.69 17.49
N LEU A 180 5.81 -12.40 17.43
CA LEU A 180 6.82 -11.34 17.57
C LEU A 180 7.00 -10.86 19.01
N GLY A 181 6.20 -11.36 19.97
CA GLY A 181 6.24 -10.93 21.36
C GLY A 181 5.84 -9.46 21.55
N VAL A 182 4.91 -8.97 20.73
CA VAL A 182 4.48 -7.56 20.74
C VAL A 182 2.98 -7.42 20.91
N ASP A 183 2.58 -6.28 21.47
CA ASP A 183 1.19 -5.85 21.47
C ASP A 183 0.87 -4.99 20.24
N LEU A 184 -0.39 -5.05 19.79
CA LEU A 184 -0.90 -4.24 18.70
C LEU A 184 -1.37 -2.85 19.16
N PHE A 185 -1.65 -2.70 20.45
CA PHE A 185 -2.20 -1.46 21.03
C PHE A 185 -1.50 -1.13 22.34
N PRO A 186 -1.15 0.15 22.60
CA PRO A 186 -1.31 1.31 21.70
C PRO A 186 -0.49 1.18 20.40
N VAL A 187 -0.93 1.84 19.33
CA VAL A 187 -0.26 1.74 18.02
C VAL A 187 1.11 2.42 18.10
N PRO A 188 2.22 1.73 17.78
CA PRO A 188 3.56 2.33 17.78
C PRO A 188 3.79 3.07 16.46
N TRP A 189 3.34 4.33 16.42
CA TRP A 189 3.37 5.18 15.22
C TRP A 189 4.77 5.35 14.62
N ASP A 190 5.80 5.46 15.47
CA ASP A 190 7.21 5.56 15.08
C ASP A 190 7.71 4.36 14.26
N ARG A 191 7.10 3.19 14.44
CA ARG A 191 7.40 1.96 13.68
C ARG A 191 6.48 1.79 12.49
N LEU A 192 5.19 2.11 12.66
CA LEU A 192 4.18 1.95 11.62
C LEU A 192 4.40 2.92 10.45
N GLU A 193 4.88 4.13 10.72
CA GLU A 193 5.13 5.14 9.68
C GLU A 193 6.42 4.90 8.89
N ARG A 194 7.24 3.92 9.28
CA ARG A 194 8.42 3.53 8.52
C ARG A 194 8.02 3.00 7.16
N VAL A 195 8.69 3.46 6.12
CA VAL A 195 8.43 3.04 4.73
C VAL A 195 9.57 2.17 4.26
N TYR A 196 9.25 0.95 3.80
CA TYR A 196 10.24 0.02 3.25
C TYR A 196 10.18 0.07 1.73
N THR A 197 11.28 0.50 1.10
CA THR A 197 11.44 0.52 -0.38
C THR A 197 12.71 -0.22 -0.78
N TYR A 198 12.79 -0.68 -2.02
CA TYR A 198 13.97 -1.43 -2.51
C TYR A 198 15.28 -0.66 -2.33
N ASP A 199 15.28 0.65 -2.53
CA ASP A 199 16.49 1.46 -2.41
C ASP A 199 16.87 1.80 -0.96
N LYS A 200 15.92 1.73 -0.01
CA LYS A 200 16.19 2.00 1.41
C LYS A 200 16.47 0.74 2.23
N ASP A 201 15.86 -0.41 1.89
CA ASP A 201 15.85 -1.58 2.78
C ASP A 201 16.23 -2.93 2.15
N GLY A 202 16.58 -3.01 0.85
CA GLY A 202 16.81 -4.33 0.23
C GLY A 202 17.82 -4.44 -0.90
N GLU A 203 17.88 -3.53 -1.87
CA GLU A 203 18.49 -3.87 -3.17
C GLU A 203 19.97 -3.58 -3.32
N TYR A 204 20.52 -2.52 -2.73
CA TYR A 204 21.98 -2.39 -2.67
C TYR A 204 22.58 -3.52 -1.81
N ALA A 205 21.95 -3.83 -0.68
CA ALA A 205 22.40 -4.89 0.23
C ALA A 205 22.31 -6.29 -0.41
N LEU A 206 21.23 -6.62 -1.13
CA LEU A 206 21.10 -7.89 -1.85
C LEU A 206 22.03 -7.98 -3.08
N ARG A 207 22.22 -6.90 -3.86
CA ARG A 207 23.21 -6.89 -4.95
C ARG A 207 24.65 -6.99 -4.44
N LYS A 208 24.99 -6.30 -3.35
CA LYS A 208 26.31 -6.36 -2.70
C LYS A 208 26.56 -7.72 -2.06
N ALA A 209 25.59 -8.30 -1.36
CA ALA A 209 25.69 -9.62 -0.77
C ALA A 209 25.83 -10.73 -1.83
N ARG A 210 25.12 -10.63 -2.97
CA ARG A 210 25.30 -11.54 -4.11
C ARG A 210 26.68 -11.38 -4.76
N LYS A 211 27.18 -10.16 -4.93
CA LYS A 211 28.55 -9.91 -5.44
C LYS A 211 29.65 -10.43 -4.50
N LEU A 212 29.55 -10.19 -3.20
CA LEU A 212 30.53 -10.65 -2.22
C LEU A 212 30.53 -12.19 -2.08
N LYS A 213 29.36 -12.84 -2.14
CA LYS A 213 29.28 -14.31 -2.19
C LYS A 213 29.91 -14.92 -3.45
N GLN A 214 29.85 -14.22 -4.59
CA GLN A 214 30.50 -14.64 -5.84
C GLN A 214 32.03 -14.43 -5.82
N GLN A 215 32.53 -13.51 -5.01
CA GLN A 215 33.96 -13.19 -4.88
C GLN A 215 34.67 -14.00 -3.78
N ALA A 216 33.96 -14.41 -2.73
CA ALA A 216 34.51 -15.25 -1.66
C ALA A 216 34.45 -16.76 -1.95
N GLY A 217 33.84 -17.17 -3.07
CA GLY A 217 33.75 -18.55 -3.53
C GLY A 217 34.62 -18.85 -4.77
N LYS A 218 35.55 -17.94 -5.11
CA LYS A 218 36.62 -18.08 -6.11
C LYS A 218 37.94 -17.79 -5.42
#